data_AF-A0A0N5BC85-F1
#
_entry.id   AF-A0A0N5BC85-F1
#
_cell.length_a   1.000
_cell.length_b   1.000
_cell.length_c   1.000
_cell.angle_alpha   90.00
_cell.angle_beta   90.00
_cell.angle_gamma   90.00
#
_symmetry.space_group_name_H-M   'P 1'
#
loop_
_entity.id
_entity.type
_entity.pdbx_description
1 polymer ?
#
loop_
_entity_poly.entity_id
_entity_poly.type
_entity_poly.pdbx_seq_one_letter_code
_entity_poly.pdbx_strand_id
1 'polypeptide(L)' 'MEEKCLKVQDYTSEISDDALLLIFSELNWMDINNLKLVSKRFYGVVHRNYHRLERRKTAVSCQDEF' A
#
# COMPACT_ATOMS: atom_id res chain seq x y z
N MET A 1 -4.10 -17.23 32.43
CA MET A 1 -4.47 -17.48 31.03
C MET A 1 -3.31 -16.94 30.21
N GLU A 2 -2.40 -17.81 29.76
CA GLU A 2 -1.23 -17.39 28.98
C GLU A 2 -1.73 -17.00 27.58
N GLU A 3 -1.85 -15.70 27.35
CA GLU A 3 -2.13 -15.14 26.04
C GLU A 3 -0.90 -15.42 25.17
N LYS A 4 -0.94 -16.54 24.43
CA LYS A 4 0.04 -16.86 23.39
C LYS A 4 0.00 -15.71 22.38
N CYS A 5 0.88 -14.74 22.57
CA CYS A 5 1.20 -13.73 21.58
C CYS A 5 1.73 -14.51 20.36
N LEU A 6 0.83 -14.84 19.42
CA LEU A 6 1.20 -15.46 18.17
C LEU A 6 2.22 -14.50 17.55
N LYS A 7 3.49 -14.92 17.51
CA LYS A 7 4.50 -14.26 16.68
C LYS A 7 4.00 -14.39 15.25
N VAL A 8 3.13 -13.48 14.82
CA VAL A 8 2.78 -13.30 13.42
C VAL A 8 4.11 -12.92 12.79
N GLN A 9 4.70 -13.89 12.08
CA GLN A 9 5.90 -13.61 11.31
C GLN A 9 5.52 -12.51 10.32
N ASP A 10 6.22 -11.38 10.41
CA ASP A 10 6.02 -10.28 9.50
C ASP A 10 6.70 -10.60 8.17
N TYR A 11 6.05 -11.45 7.37
CA TYR A 11 6.52 -11.80 6.02
C TYR A 11 6.51 -10.60 5.09
N THR A 12 5.83 -9.49 5.47
CA THR A 12 5.91 -8.28 4.64
C THR A 12 7.35 -7.80 4.56
N SER A 13 8.16 -7.99 5.62
CA SER A 13 9.60 -7.64 5.67
C SER A 13 10.44 -8.23 4.53
N GLU A 14 10.01 -9.35 3.95
CA GLU A 14 10.68 -10.00 2.83
C GLU A 14 10.39 -9.32 1.48
N ILE A 15 9.31 -8.56 1.40
CA ILE A 15 8.91 -7.81 0.21
C ILE A 15 9.58 -6.44 0.24
N SER A 16 10.15 -5.97 -0.87
CA SER A 16 10.73 -4.62 -0.95
C SER A 16 9.66 -3.51 -0.93
N ASP A 17 10.04 -2.31 -0.48
CA ASP A 17 9.13 -1.15 -0.47
C ASP A 17 8.64 -0.78 -1.89
N ASP A 18 9.46 -1.01 -2.92
CA ASP A 18 9.08 -0.79 -4.33
C ASP A 18 8.04 -1.80 -4.82
N ALA A 19 8.17 -3.07 -4.42
CA ALA A 19 7.17 -4.09 -4.74
C ALA A 19 5.85 -3.81 -4.02
N LEU A 20 5.90 -3.38 -2.75
CA LEU A 20 4.71 -2.90 -2.02
C LEU A 20 4.06 -1.71 -2.72
N LEU A 21 4.87 -0.76 -3.21
CA LEU A 21 4.35 0.39 -3.94
C LEU A 21 3.61 -0.01 -5.24
N LEU A 22 4.15 -0.98 -5.98
CA LEU A 22 3.48 -1.53 -7.17
C LEU A 22 2.14 -2.18 -6.82
N ILE A 23 2.08 -2.95 -5.73
CA ILE A 23 0.82 -3.53 -5.25
C ILE A 23 -0.17 -2.42 -4.86
N PHE A 24 0.31 -1.40 -4.13
CA PHE A 24 -0.54 -0.29 -3.68
C PHE A 24 -1.07 0.55 -4.84
N SER A 25 -0.38 0.62 -5.99
CA SER A 25 -0.88 1.38 -7.13
C SER A 25 -2.11 0.77 -7.80
N GLU A 26 -2.35 -0.53 -7.60
CA GLU A 26 -3.53 -1.23 -8.12
C GLU A 26 -4.77 -1.03 -7.23
N LEU A 27 -4.59 -0.48 -6.03
CA LEU A 27 -5.66 -0.33 -5.05
C LEU A 27 -6.41 1.00 -5.23
N ASN A 28 -7.66 1.01 -4.77
CA ASN A 28 -8.41 2.25 -4.73
C ASN A 28 -7.94 3.16 -3.57
N TRP A 29 -8.40 4.42 -3.56
CA TRP A 29 -7.88 5.38 -2.58
C TRP A 29 -8.37 5.11 -1.15
N MET A 30 -9.55 4.52 -1.03
CA MET A 30 -10.11 4.10 0.25
C MET A 30 -9.28 2.95 0.84
N ASP A 31 -8.91 1.97 0.02
CA ASP A 31 -8.05 0.86 0.41
C ASP A 31 -6.63 1.32 0.77
N ILE A 32 -6.06 2.26 0.01
CA ILE A 32 -4.76 2.87 0.34
C ILE A 32 -4.81 3.60 1.69
N ASN A 33 -5.93 4.27 2.00
CA ASN A 33 -6.09 4.90 3.30
C ASN A 33 -6.24 3.86 4.43
N ASN A 34 -6.89 2.73 4.17
CA ASN A 34 -6.96 1.63 5.13
C ASN A 34 -5.58 0.99 5.37
N LEU A 35 -4.75 0.84 4.34
CA LEU A 35 -3.38 0.28 4.46
C LEU A 35 -2.49 1.06 5.44
N LYS A 36 -2.65 2.38 5.52
CA LYS A 36 -1.93 3.23 6.48
C LYS A 36 -2.21 2.84 7.94
N LEU A 37 -3.35 2.21 8.21
CA LEU A 37 -3.77 1.79 9.54
C LEU A 37 -3.32 0.35 9.87
N VAL A 38 -2.91 -0.43 8.87
CA VAL A 38 -2.51 -1.84 9.04
C VAL A 38 -1.13 -1.95 9.69
N SER A 39 -0.15 -1.17 9.24
CA SER A 39 1.19 -1.20 9.82
C SER A 39 1.94 0.12 9.66
N LYS A 40 2.88 0.38 10.58
CA LYS A 40 3.80 1.53 10.48
C LYS A 40 4.62 1.51 9.19
N ARG A 41 4.94 0.31 8.69
CA ARG A 41 5.69 0.16 7.44
C ARG A 41 4.85 0.57 6.24
N PHE A 42 3.60 0.11 6.15
CA PHE A 42 2.70 0.47 5.06
C PHE A 42 2.41 1.96 5.07
N TYR A 43 2.20 2.54 6.25
CA TYR A 43 2.14 3.99 6.42
C TYR A 43 3.38 4.67 5.81
N GLY A 44 4.59 4.21 6.16
CA GLY A 44 5.83 4.78 5.63
C GLY A 44 5.95 4.69 4.11
N VAL A 45 5.61 3.55 3.51
CA VAL A 45 5.62 3.36 2.06
C VAL A 45 4.62 4.29 1.37
N VAL A 46 3.38 4.34 1.85
CA VAL A 46 2.33 5.18 1.28
C VAL A 46 2.65 6.66 1.47
N HIS A 47 3.13 7.06 2.64
CA HIS A 47 3.43 8.46 2.93
C HIS A 47 4.59 8.99 2.07
N ARG A 48 5.68 8.22 1.93
CA ARG A 48 6.82 8.60 1.08
C ARG A 48 6.48 8.64 -0.41
N ASN A 49 5.48 7.88 -0.85
CA ASN A 49 5.11 7.76 -2.27
C ASN A 49 3.73 8.30 -2.61
N TYR A 50 3.13 9.09 -1.73
CA TYR A 50 1.76 9.62 -1.89
C TYR A 50 1.54 10.26 -3.27
N HIS A 51 2.46 11.13 -3.70
CA HIS A 51 2.38 11.80 -5.00
C HIS A 51 2.44 10.82 -6.20
N ARG A 52 3.17 9.72 -6.07
CA ARG A 52 3.28 8.70 -7.13
C ARG A 52 2.00 7.88 -7.24
N LEU A 53 1.39 7.54 -6.10
CA LEU A 53 0.11 6.82 -6.03
C LEU A 53 -1.05 7.68 -6.56
N GLU A 54 -1.06 8.98 -6.23
CA GLU A 54 -2.07 9.94 -6.71
C GLU A 54 -1.99 10.15 -8.23
N ARG A 55 -0.78 10.27 -8.79
CA ARG A 55 -0.55 10.45 -10.24
C ARG A 55 -0.95 9.24 -11.09
N ARG A 56 -0.71 8.01 -10.61
CA ARG A 56 -1.07 6.81 -11.39
C ARG A 56 -2.58 6.67 -11.58
N LYS A 57 -3.37 7.09 -10.60
CA LYS A 57 -4.83 7.07 -10.71
C LYS A 57 -5.39 8.15 -11.63
N THR A 58 -4.80 9.35 -11.60
CA THR A 58 -5.26 10.44 -12.47
C THR A 58 -4.80 10.28 -13.92
N ALA A 59 -3.77 9.47 -14.18
CA ALA A 59 -3.28 9.19 -15.54
C ALA A 59 -4.17 8.23 -16.35
N VAL A 60 -5.12 7.52 -15.74
CA VAL A 60 -6.02 6.57 -16.44
C VAL A 60 -7.20 7.26 -17.14
N SER A 61 -7.36 8.58 -17.05
CA SER A 61 -8.56 9.28 -17.54
C SER A 61 -8.50 9.79 -18.99
N CYS A 62 -7.53 9.39 -19.82
CA CYS A 62 -7.44 9.90 -21.21
C CYS A 62 -7.03 8.84 -22.24
N GLN A 63 -7.65 7.66 -22.27
CA GLN A 63 -7.61 6.76 -23.43
C GLN A 63 -8.88 5.91 -23.52
N ASP A 64 -10.02 6.51 -23.88
CA ASP A 64 -11.22 5.76 -24.29
C ASP A 64 -12.18 6.66 -25.08
N GLU A 65 -11.75 7.22 -26.23
CA GLU A 65 -12.68 7.65 -27.31
C GLU A 65 -11.95 7.60 -28.66
N PHE A 66 -12.12 6.50 -29.40
CA PHE A 66 -12.01 6.43 -30.86
C PHE A 66 -13.19 5.63 -31.40
#